data_AF-A0A2N9HSB8-F1
#
_entry.id   AF-A0A2N9HSB8-F1
#
_cell.length_a   1.000
_cell.length_b   1.000
_cell.length_c   1.000
_cell.angle_alpha   90.00
_cell.angle_beta   90.00
_cell.angle_gamma   90.00
#
_symmetry.space_group_name_H-M   'P 1'
#
loop_
_entity.id
_entity.type
_entity.pdbx_description
1 polymer ?
#
loop_
_entity_poly.entity_id
_entity_poly.type
_entity_poly.pdbx_seq_one_letter_code
_entity_poly.pdbx_strand_id
1 'polypeptide(L)' 'MASGGGGYGDSNQKIDYVFKVVLIGDSEVGKSQILARFARNEFSLGLGRGTVTRR' A
#
# COMPACT_ATOMS: atom_id res chain seq x y z
N MET A 1 -32.28 -33.68 -12.51
CA MET A 1 -32.01 -32.67 -11.46
C MET A 1 -30.64 -32.95 -10.89
N ALA A 2 -29.66 -32.09 -11.17
CA ALA A 2 -28.35 -32.09 -10.52
C ALA A 2 -27.96 -30.62 -10.34
N SER A 3 -27.99 -30.15 -9.10
CA SER A 3 -27.44 -28.85 -8.72
C SER A 3 -25.93 -28.99 -8.65
N GLY A 4 -25.20 -28.28 -9.52
CA GLY A 4 -23.77 -28.08 -9.40
C GLY A 4 -23.53 -26.59 -9.33
N GLY A 5 -23.36 -26.06 -8.11
CA GLY A 5 -23.16 -24.64 -7.85
C GLY A 5 -21.86 -24.13 -8.48
N GLY A 6 -21.99 -23.30 -9.51
CA GLY A 6 -20.93 -22.43 -10.01
C GLY A 6 -21.01 -21.08 -9.30
N GLY A 7 -20.68 -21.04 -8.01
CA GLY A 7 -20.54 -19.80 -7.25
C GLY A 7 -19.28 -19.07 -7.65
N TYR A 8 -19.26 -18.43 -8.83
CA TYR A 8 -18.21 -17.48 -9.20
C TYR A 8 -18.44 -16.17 -8.45
N GLY A 9 -17.91 -16.11 -7.22
CA GLY A 9 -16.96 -15.07 -6.84
C GLY A 9 -17.37 -13.60 -6.87
N ASP A 10 -18.65 -13.23 -6.97
CA ASP A 10 -19.07 -11.85 -6.70
C ASP A 10 -19.43 -11.68 -5.22
N SER A 11 -18.48 -12.03 -4.36
CA SER A 11 -18.42 -11.38 -3.05
C SER A 11 -18.05 -9.93 -3.32
N ASN A 12 -19.06 -9.14 -3.67
CA ASN A 12 -19.18 -7.72 -3.45
C ASN A 12 -18.36 -7.38 -2.20
N GLN A 13 -17.09 -7.03 -2.42
CA GLN A 13 -16.18 -6.55 -1.39
C GLN A 13 -16.79 -5.19 -1.04
N LYS A 14 -17.77 -5.23 -0.14
CA LYS A 14 -18.56 -4.08 0.25
C LYS A 14 -17.62 -3.25 1.11
N ILE A 15 -16.82 -2.43 0.45
CA ILE A 15 -15.92 -1.50 1.11
C ILE A 15 -16.81 -0.51 1.85
N ASP A 16 -16.91 -0.66 3.17
CA ASP A 16 -17.77 0.18 3.98
C ASP A 16 -17.18 1.59 4.18
N TYR A 17 -15.84 1.75 4.09
CA TYR A 17 -15.15 3.03 4.24
C TYR A 17 -13.89 3.13 3.38
N VAL A 18 -13.70 4.28 2.72
CA VAL A 18 -12.48 4.64 1.97
C VAL A 18 -11.92 5.93 2.55
N PHE A 19 -10.64 5.91 2.92
CA PHE A 19 -9.93 7.08 3.41
C PHE A 19 -8.94 7.56 2.35
N LYS A 20 -9.04 8.84 1.98
CA LYS A 20 -8.06 9.51 1.13
C LYS A 20 -7.13 10.32 2.02
N VAL A 21 -5.82 10.06 1.93
CA VAL A 21 -4.80 10.79 2.67
C VAL A 21 -4.00 11.66 1.70
N VAL A 22 -3.78 12.93 2.06
CA VAL A 22 -2.95 13.86 1.29
C VAL A 22 -1.79 14.31 2.18
N LEU A 23 -0.56 14.10 1.72
CA LEU A 23 0.65 14.50 2.44
C LEU A 23 1.25 15.74 1.78
N ILE A 24 1.36 16.83 2.54
CA ILE A 24 1.86 18.14 2.08
C ILE A 24 3.12 18.57 2.84
N GLY A 25 3.88 19.50 2.26
CA GLY A 25 5.11 20.06 2.83
C GLY A 25 6.08 20.48 1.73
N ASP A 26 7.22 21.05 2.12
CA ASP A 26 8.24 21.49 1.17
C ASP A 26 8.93 20.33 0.44
N SER A 27 9.63 20.64 -0.64
CA SER A 27 10.45 19.67 -1.35
C SER A 27 11.52 19.07 -0.43
N GLU A 28 11.94 17.84 -0.71
CA GLU A 28 13.04 17.15 -0.02
C GLU A 28 12.83 16.79 1.47
N VAL A 29 11.70 17.15 2.09
CA VAL A 29 11.38 16.76 3.49
C VAL A 29 11.09 15.26 3.70
N GLY A 30 11.23 14.42 2.66
CA GLY A 30 11.09 12.97 2.79
C GLY A 30 9.65 12.43 2.77
N LYS A 31 8.66 13.17 2.26
CA LYS A 31 7.25 12.72 2.17
C LYS A 31 7.10 11.33 1.52
N SER A 32 7.75 11.11 0.38
CA SER A 32 7.72 9.81 -0.33
C SER A 32 8.42 8.69 0.44
N GLN A 33 9.47 9.01 1.21
CA GLN A 33 10.21 8.05 2.03
C GLN A 33 9.33 7.51 3.17
N ILE A 34 8.56 8.38 3.83
CA ILE A 34 7.63 7.98 4.89
C ILE A 34 6.49 7.13 4.33
N LEU A 35 5.93 7.50 3.16
CA LEU A 35 4.91 6.68 2.50
C LEU A 35 5.45 5.30 2.10
N ALA A 36 6.68 5.21 1.60
CA ALA A 36 7.33 3.94 1.26
C ALA A 36 7.54 3.06 2.51
N ARG A 37 7.95 3.66 3.63
CA ARG A 37 8.06 2.97 4.92
C ARG A 37 6.70 2.47 5.40
N PHE A 38 5.66 3.29 5.32
CA PHE A 38 4.33 2.90 5.80
C PHE A 38 3.72 1.77 4.94
N ALA A 39 3.80 1.87 3.61
CA ALA A 39 3.17 0.90 2.72
C ALA A 39 3.96 -0.40 2.54
N ARG A 40 5.29 -0.35 2.63
CA ARG A 40 6.18 -1.48 2.26
C ARG A 40 7.21 -1.83 3.32
N ASN A 41 7.30 -1.06 4.40
CA ASN A 41 8.36 -1.15 5.41
C ASN A 41 9.78 -1.04 4.80
N GLU A 42 9.92 -0.34 3.67
CA GLU A 42 11.18 -0.14 2.96
C GLU A 42 11.77 1.25 3.26
N PHE A 43 13.11 1.34 3.28
CA PHE A 43 13.82 2.60 3.45
C PHE A 43 14.91 2.75 2.38
N SER A 44 14.85 3.84 1.61
CA SER A 44 15.79 4.12 0.51
C SER A 44 16.74 5.25 0.90
N LEU A 45 17.99 4.93 1.20
CA LEU A 45 19.03 5.94 1.34
C LEU A 45 19.58 6.23 -0.07
N GLY A 46 19.24 7.39 -0.64
CA GLY A 46 19.68 7.81 -1.98
C GLY A 46 21.20 8.02 -2.14
N LEU A 47 22.01 7.64 -1.15
CA LEU A 47 23.47 7.69 -1.17
C LEU A 47 24.03 6.29 -1.46
N GLY A 48 23.92 5.83 -2.72
CA GLY A 48 24.76 4.78 -3.32
C GLY A 48 24.84 3.40 -2.63
N ARG A 49 24.13 3.16 -1.52
CA ARG A 49 24.06 1.87 -0.82
C ARG A 49 22.59 1.51 -0.63
N GLY A 50 22.26 0.36 -1.20
CA GLY A 50 20.90 -0.12 -1.42
C GLY A 50 20.00 -0.15 -0.20
N THR A 51 18.71 -0.24 -0.51
CA THR A 51 17.55 -0.33 0.39
C THR A 51 17.88 -1.08 1.68
N VAL A 52 17.84 -0.38 2.81
CA VAL A 52 18.11 -0.98 4.12
C VAL A 52 16.77 -1.40 4.72
N THR A 53 16.37 -2.64 4.48
CA THR A 53 15.24 -3.26 5.18
C THR A 53 15.70 -3.63 6.59
N ARG A 54 15.55 -2.71 7.55
CA ARG A 54 15.68 -3.09 8.97
C ARG A 54 14.42 -3.86 9.37
N ARG A 55 14.62 -5.10 9.82
CA ARG A 55 13.61 -5.90 10.53
C ARG A 55 13.05 -5.13 11.72
#